data_AF-A0A1G5DHH2-F1
#
_entry.id   AF-A0A1G5DHH2-F1
#
_cell.length_a   1.000
_cell.length_b   1.000
_cell.length_c   1.000
_cell.angle_alpha   90.00
_cell.angle_beta   90.00
_cell.angle_gamma   90.00
#
_symmetry.space_group_name_H-M   'P 1'
#
loop_
_entity.id
_entity.type
_entity.pdbx_description
1 polymer ?
#
loop_
_entity_poly.entity_id
_entity_poly.type
_entity_poly.pdbx_seq_one_letter_code
_entity_poly.pdbx_strand_id
1 'polypeptide(L)'
;MGRHSEIHELEREIARCEEELRVLDSKERIIRRLQAEIADEVETPVKSYDMTLADGFRGTLESNAEDMKSQIYSETRRAQDHTSEFLSDMARARERIREHIEKCQRRIDHLWAEIEAESRNNAM
;
A
#
# COMPACT_ATOMS: atom_id res chain seq x y z
N MET A 1 -13.23 25.28 23.34
CA MET A 1 -12.49 25.92 22.24
C MET A 1 -13.50 26.57 21.30
N GLY A 2 -13.18 27.68 20.64
CA GLY A 2 -14.11 28.32 19.70
C GLY A 2 -14.27 27.49 18.42
N ARG A 3 -15.45 27.52 17.79
CA ARG A 3 -15.74 26.74 16.56
C ARG A 3 -14.73 26.98 15.43
N HIS A 4 -14.25 28.22 15.27
CA HIS A 4 -13.18 28.54 14.32
C HIS A 4 -11.85 27.84 14.62
N SER A 5 -11.52 27.64 15.90
CA SER A 5 -10.32 26.89 16.30
C SER A 5 -10.45 25.41 15.95
N GLU A 6 -11.64 24.83 16.16
CA GLU A 6 -11.93 23.43 15.81
C GLU A 6 -11.86 23.23 14.29
N ILE A 7 -12.40 24.16 13.50
CA ILE A 7 -12.28 24.14 12.03
C ILE A 7 -10.80 24.13 11.61
N HIS A 8 -9.97 25.03 12.14
CA HIS A 8 -8.54 25.06 11.82
C HIS A 8 -7.76 23.82 12.30
N GLU A 9 -8.20 23.15 13.35
CA GLU A 9 -7.63 21.86 13.75
C GLU A 9 -7.98 20.76 12.76
N LEU A 10 -9.24 20.70 12.33
CA LEU A 10 -9.72 19.72 11.34
C LEU A 10 -9.07 19.94 9.96
N GLU A 11 -8.89 21.19 9.53
CA GLU A 11 -8.18 21.51 8.27
C GLU A 11 -6.71 21.04 8.32
N ARG A 12 -6.04 21.24 9.45
CA ARG A 12 -4.67 20.74 9.66
C ARG A 12 -4.60 19.22 9.68
N GLU A 13 -5.60 18.57 10.28
CA GLU A 13 -5.73 17.11 10.28
C GLU A 13 -5.89 16.57 8.86
N ILE A 14 -6.80 17.16 8.07
CA ILE A 14 -7.00 16.80 6.66
C ILE A 14 -5.70 16.92 5.88
N ALA A 15 -4.99 18.04 6.01
CA ALA A 15 -3.72 18.25 5.31
C ALA A 15 -2.66 17.20 5.68
N ARG A 16 -2.62 16.78 6.95
CA ARG A 16 -1.72 15.70 7.39
C ARG A 16 -2.11 14.35 6.75
N CYS A 17 -3.39 14.01 6.77
CA CYS A 17 -3.89 12.79 6.15
C CYS A 17 -3.64 12.76 4.63
N GLU A 18 -3.79 13.89 3.94
CA GLU A 18 -3.48 13.99 2.51
C GLU A 18 -1.99 13.73 2.21
N GLU A 19 -1.09 14.20 3.09
CA GLU A 19 0.33 13.90 2.95
C GLU A 19 0.64 12.43 3.22
N GLU A 20 0.02 11.82 4.23
CA GLU A 20 0.12 10.38 4.48
C GLU A 20 -0.35 9.54 3.28
N LEU A 21 -1.44 9.95 2.62
CA LEU A 21 -1.92 9.33 1.38
C LEU A 21 -0.87 9.40 0.26
N ARG A 22 -0.24 10.57 0.05
CA ARG A 22 0.83 10.73 -0.95
C ARG A 22 2.02 9.83 -0.67
N VAL A 23 2.42 9.72 0.60
CA VAL A 23 3.50 8.83 1.01
C VAL A 23 3.13 7.37 0.73
N LEU A 24 1.91 6.94 1.09
CA LEU A 24 1.43 5.59 0.82
C LEU A 24 1.41 5.27 -0.68
N ASP A 25 0.89 6.17 -1.52
CA ASP A 25 0.85 5.99 -2.98
C ASP A 25 2.26 5.85 -3.58
N SER A 26 3.20 6.68 -3.11
CA SER A 26 4.59 6.62 -3.55
C SER A 26 5.25 5.29 -3.19
N LYS A 27 5.05 4.83 -1.95
CA LYS A 27 5.60 3.56 -1.46
C LYS A 27 4.98 2.37 -2.16
N GLU A 28 3.67 2.36 -2.36
CA GLU A 28 2.98 1.29 -3.07
C GLU A 28 3.52 1.14 -4.50
N ARG A 29 3.71 2.25 -5.22
CA ARG A 29 4.26 2.24 -6.57
C ARG A 29 5.66 1.64 -6.62
N ILE A 30 6.51 1.96 -5.64
CA ILE A 30 7.86 1.38 -5.54
C ILE A 30 7.77 -0.13 -5.30
N ILE A 31 6.94 -0.56 -4.36
CA ILE A 31 6.79 -1.99 -4.02
C ILE A 31 6.27 -2.77 -5.22
N ARG A 32 5.22 -2.29 -5.91
CA ARG A 32 4.70 -2.94 -7.11
C ARG A 32 5.75 -3.07 -8.22
N ARG A 33 6.59 -2.04 -8.40
CA ARG A 33 7.69 -2.10 -9.37
C ARG A 33 8.69 -3.19 -9.00
N LEU A 34 9.15 -3.22 -7.75
CA LEU A 34 10.08 -4.23 -7.26
C LEU A 34 9.49 -5.65 -7.32
N GLN A 35 8.20 -5.81 -7.04
CA GLN A 35 7.51 -7.09 -7.16
C GLN A 35 7.50 -7.60 -8.61
N ALA A 36 7.25 -6.71 -9.57
CA ALA A 36 7.32 -7.04 -11.00
C ALA A 36 8.77 -7.40 -11.42
N GLU A 37 9.77 -6.62 -10.99
CA GLU A 37 11.19 -6.91 -11.24
C GLU A 37 11.56 -8.31 -10.72
N ILE A 38 11.14 -8.70 -9.51
CA ILE A 38 11.40 -10.04 -8.96
C ILE A 38 10.68 -11.14 -9.77
N ALA A 39 9.45 -10.88 -10.20
CA ALA A 39 8.68 -11.86 -10.98
C ALA A 39 9.36 -12.14 -12.34
N ASP A 40 9.88 -11.09 -12.98
CA ASP A 40 10.48 -11.16 -14.31
C ASP A 40 11.95 -11.63 -14.27
N GLU A 41 12.73 -11.20 -13.26
CA GLU A 41 14.18 -11.47 -13.20
C GLU A 41 14.55 -12.70 -12.37
N VAL A 42 13.66 -13.17 -11.48
CA VAL A 42 13.95 -14.30 -10.58
C VAL A 42 12.94 -15.43 -10.76
N GLU A 43 11.66 -15.17 -10.51
CA GLU A 43 10.66 -16.23 -10.46
C GLU A 43 10.49 -16.92 -11.81
N THR A 44 10.32 -16.14 -12.89
CA THR A 44 10.16 -16.67 -14.24
C THR A 44 11.40 -17.44 -14.71
N PRO A 45 12.63 -16.90 -14.60
CA PRO A 45 13.84 -17.62 -14.96
C PRO A 45 14.03 -18.92 -14.17
N VAL A 46 13.89 -18.89 -12.83
CA VAL A 46 14.05 -20.08 -11.98
C VAL A 46 13.01 -21.15 -12.33
N LYS A 47 11.77 -20.75 -12.61
CA LYS A 47 10.72 -21.67 -13.05
C LYS A 47 11.02 -22.32 -14.41
N SER A 48 11.62 -21.56 -15.33
CA SER A 48 11.98 -22.02 -16.67
C SER A 48 13.29 -22.80 -16.75
N TYR A 49 14.10 -22.78 -15.69
CA TYR A 49 15.39 -23.46 -15.65
C TYR A 49 15.22 -24.98 -15.71
N ASP A 50 15.83 -25.59 -16.72
CA ASP A 50 15.79 -27.04 -16.97
C ASP A 50 17.22 -27.58 -17.14
N MET A 51 17.64 -28.44 -16.21
CA MET A 51 18.96 -29.08 -16.23
C MET A 51 18.98 -30.42 -16.97
N THR A 52 17.84 -30.96 -17.40
CA THR A 52 17.75 -32.30 -18.00
C THR A 52 18.52 -32.42 -19.33
N LEU A 53 18.86 -31.29 -19.95
CA LEU A 53 19.63 -31.20 -21.20
C LEU A 53 21.16 -31.17 -20.99
N ALA A 54 21.64 -31.08 -19.76
CA ALA A 54 23.08 -31.07 -19.47
C ALA A 54 23.59 -32.51 -19.32
N ASP A 55 23.94 -33.15 -20.44
CA ASP A 55 24.40 -34.55 -20.49
C ASP A 55 25.60 -34.87 -19.55
N GLY A 56 26.34 -33.86 -19.08
CA GLY A 56 27.44 -34.00 -18.12
C GLY A 56 27.06 -33.93 -16.64
N PHE A 57 25.81 -33.59 -16.29
CA PHE A 57 25.38 -33.26 -14.92
C PHE A 57 24.54 -34.35 -14.23
N ARG A 58 24.29 -35.48 -14.90
CA ARG A 58 23.39 -36.54 -14.42
C ARG A 58 23.80 -37.09 -13.04
N GLY A 59 22.81 -37.36 -12.20
CA GLY A 59 23.00 -37.94 -10.87
C GLY A 59 22.86 -36.92 -9.74
N THR A 60 23.78 -36.91 -8.77
CA THR A 60 23.65 -36.07 -7.56
C THR A 60 23.65 -34.57 -7.85
N LEU A 61 24.39 -34.11 -8.87
CA LEU A 61 24.42 -32.69 -9.23
C LEU A 61 23.11 -32.20 -9.85
N GLU A 62 22.47 -33.03 -10.68
CA GLU A 62 21.13 -32.80 -11.21
C GLU A 62 20.09 -32.68 -10.09
N SER A 63 20.08 -33.64 -9.16
CA SER A 63 19.18 -33.64 -7.99
C SER A 63 19.39 -32.39 -7.14
N ASN A 64 20.64 -32.06 -6.80
CA ASN A 64 20.96 -30.90 -5.96
C ASN A 64 20.52 -29.59 -6.61
N ALA A 65 20.65 -29.45 -7.93
CA ALA A 65 20.24 -28.23 -8.60
C ALA A 65 18.71 -28.11 -8.70
N GLU A 66 17.98 -29.21 -8.89
CA GLU A 66 16.51 -29.19 -8.87
C GLU A 66 16.00 -28.87 -7.44
N ASP A 67 16.64 -29.41 -6.40
CA ASP A 67 16.34 -29.07 -5.01
C ASP A 67 16.57 -27.58 -4.74
N MET A 68 17.72 -27.03 -5.17
CA MET A 68 18.02 -25.60 -5.05
C MET A 68 17.03 -24.73 -5.83
N LYS A 69 16.67 -25.11 -7.06
CA LYS A 69 15.67 -24.42 -7.86
C LYS A 69 14.31 -24.41 -7.17
N SER A 70 13.86 -25.56 -6.67
CA SER A 70 12.60 -25.71 -5.94
C SER A 70 12.60 -24.82 -4.69
N GLN A 71 13.71 -24.80 -3.94
CA GLN A 71 13.87 -23.94 -2.77
C GLN A 71 13.77 -22.46 -3.16
N ILE A 72 14.57 -21.99 -4.12
CA ILE A 72 14.57 -20.58 -4.57
C ILE A 72 13.18 -20.17 -5.05
N TYR A 73 12.52 -21.02 -5.85
CA TYR A 73 11.17 -20.74 -6.34
C TYR A 73 10.16 -20.65 -5.19
N SER A 74 10.20 -21.59 -4.25
CA SER A 74 9.27 -21.62 -3.11
C SER A 74 9.42 -20.40 -2.20
N GLU A 75 10.66 -20.00 -1.90
CA GLU A 75 10.96 -18.84 -1.06
C GLU A 75 10.58 -17.54 -1.77
N THR A 76 10.90 -17.41 -3.06
CA THR A 76 10.55 -16.24 -3.88
C THR A 76 9.03 -16.07 -3.96
N ARG A 77 8.32 -17.15 -4.27
CA ARG A 77 6.86 -17.14 -4.35
C ARG A 77 6.21 -16.77 -3.02
N ARG A 78 6.69 -17.35 -1.91
CA ARG A 78 6.19 -16.99 -0.58
C ARG A 78 6.42 -15.50 -0.26
N ALA A 79 7.56 -14.95 -0.63
CA ALA A 79 7.83 -13.52 -0.47
C ALA A 79 6.91 -12.65 -1.34
N GLN A 80 6.64 -13.07 -2.58
CA GLN A 80 5.67 -12.41 -3.48
C GLN A 80 4.25 -12.43 -2.91
N ASP A 81 3.82 -13.55 -2.34
CA ASP A 81 2.50 -13.69 -1.72
C ASP A 81 2.36 -12.74 -0.51
N HIS A 82 3.33 -12.74 0.41
CA HIS A 82 3.34 -11.80 1.54
C HIS A 82 3.37 -10.33 1.08
N THR A 83 4.09 -10.03 0.00
CA THR A 83 4.13 -8.67 -0.57
C THR A 83 2.77 -8.26 -1.11
N SER A 84 2.04 -9.18 -1.74
CA SER A 84 0.69 -8.95 -2.23
C SER A 84 -0.30 -8.70 -1.09
N GLU A 85 -0.20 -9.46 0.00
CA GLU A 85 -0.96 -9.23 1.22
C GLU A 85 -0.67 -7.84 1.81
N PHE A 86 0.61 -7.46 1.89
CA PHE A 86 1.00 -6.14 2.38
C PHE A 86 0.46 -5.00 1.50
N LEU A 87 0.45 -5.15 0.17
CA LEU A 87 -0.16 -4.18 -0.75
C LEU A 87 -1.68 -4.06 -0.52
N SER A 88 -2.36 -5.17 -0.23
CA SER A 88 -3.77 -5.17 0.16
C SER A 88 -3.99 -4.39 1.47
N ASP A 89 -3.11 -4.58 2.45
CA ASP A 89 -3.16 -3.85 3.72
C ASP A 89 -2.97 -2.35 3.53
N MET A 90 -2.04 -1.95 2.67
CA MET A 90 -1.85 -0.55 2.29
C MET A 90 -3.10 0.04 1.62
N ALA A 91 -3.79 -0.72 0.77
CA ALA A 91 -5.05 -0.28 0.15
C ALA A 91 -6.15 -0.07 1.21
N ARG A 92 -6.29 -0.99 2.18
CA ARG A 92 -7.23 -0.86 3.30
C ARG A 92 -6.91 0.35 4.19
N ALA A 93 -5.64 0.59 4.48
CA ALA A 93 -5.21 1.75 5.25
C ALA A 93 -5.58 3.07 4.55
N ARG A 94 -5.37 3.14 3.23
CA ARG A 94 -5.70 4.30 2.41
C ARG A 94 -7.19 4.63 2.44
N GLU A 95 -8.04 3.60 2.37
CA GLU A 95 -9.48 3.78 2.44
C GLU A 95 -9.91 4.35 3.79
N ARG A 96 -9.35 3.83 4.90
CA ARG A 96 -9.62 4.36 6.24
C ARG A 96 -9.19 5.82 6.39
N ILE A 97 -8.06 6.22 5.77
CA ILE A 97 -7.62 7.62 5.79
C ILE A 97 -8.60 8.50 5.02
N ARG A 98 -9.09 8.05 3.84
CA ARG A 98 -10.12 8.78 3.08
C ARG A 98 -11.42 8.93 3.85
N GLU A 99 -11.91 7.86 4.49
CA GLU A 99 -13.08 7.93 5.36
C GLU A 99 -12.88 8.92 6.52
N HIS A 100 -11.66 9.01 7.06
CA HIS A 100 -11.34 9.97 8.11
C HIS A 100 -11.39 11.42 7.60
N ILE A 101 -10.79 11.70 6.45
CA ILE A 101 -10.85 13.01 5.78
C ILE A 101 -12.31 13.42 5.56
N GLU A 102 -13.15 12.52 5.04
CA GLU A 102 -14.57 12.81 4.84
C GLU A 102 -15.30 13.15 6.14
N LYS A 103 -15.00 12.47 7.25
CA LYS A 103 -15.57 12.78 8.56
C LYS A 103 -15.16 14.17 9.03
N CYS A 104 -13.90 14.53 8.84
CA CYS A 104 -13.39 15.87 9.16
C CYS A 104 -14.08 16.94 8.32
N GLN A 105 -14.23 16.73 7.01
CA GLN A 105 -14.92 17.66 6.10
C GLN A 105 -16.38 17.87 6.50
N ARG A 106 -17.13 16.79 6.76
CA ARG A 106 -18.52 16.88 7.23
C ARG A 106 -18.64 17.65 8.55
N ARG A 107 -17.65 17.51 9.45
CA ARG A 107 -17.62 18.25 10.72
C ARG A 107 -17.36 19.73 10.49
N ILE A 108 -16.44 20.08 9.58
CA ILE A 108 -16.18 21.47 9.18
C ILE A 108 -17.45 22.10 8.61
N ASP A 109 -18.13 21.43 7.68
CA ASP A 109 -19.36 21.93 7.06
C ASP A 109 -20.45 22.20 8.10
N HIS A 110 -20.60 21.28 9.06
CA HIS A 110 -21.55 21.45 10.16
C HIS A 110 -21.20 22.64 11.05
N LEU A 111 -19.93 22.83 11.41
CA LEU A 111 -19.49 23.97 12.22
C LEU A 111 -19.71 25.30 11.49
N TRP A 112 -19.47 25.35 10.17
CA TRP A 112 -19.77 26.53 9.36
C TRP A 112 -21.26 26.86 9.33
N ALA A 113 -22.12 25.85 9.20
CA ALA A 113 -23.57 26.05 9.23
C ALA A 113 -24.05 26.61 10.59
N GLU A 114 -23.48 26.14 11.71
CA GLU A 114 -23.78 26.69 13.04
C GLU A 114 -23.36 28.16 13.17
N ILE A 115 -22.16 28.51 12.70
CA ILE A 115 -21.64 29.88 12.71
C ILE A 115 -22.55 30.80 11.88
N GLU A 116 -22.96 30.35 10.70
CA GLU A 116 -23.84 31.12 9.82
C GLU A 116 -25.22 31.32 10.46
N ALA A 117 -25.80 30.28 11.08
CA ALA A 117 -27.08 30.37 11.78
C ALA A 117 -27.03 31.38 12.94
N GLU A 118 -25.96 31.37 13.75
CA GLU A 118 -25.76 32.35 14.82
C GLU A 118 -25.59 33.77 14.28
N SER A 119 -24.84 33.95 13.20
CA SER A 119 -24.67 35.27 12.57
C SER A 119 -25.99 35.87 12.07
N ARG A 120 -26.89 35.02 11.53
CA ARG A 120 -28.22 35.44 11.05
C ARG A 120 -29.14 35.79 12.22
N ASN A 121 -29.09 35.03 13.31
CA ASN A 121 -29.89 35.30 14.52
C ASN A 121 -29.44 36.58 15.25
N ASN A 122 -28.15 36.91 15.22
CA ASN A 122 -27.63 38.14 15.83
C ASN A 122 -27.84 39.39 14.97
N ALA A 123 -28.21 39.23 13.69
CA ALA A 123 -28.49 40.32 12.75
C ALA A 123 -29.98 40.69 12.66
N MET A 124 -30.87 39.91 13.29
CA MET A 124 -32.30 40.19 13.49
C MET A 124 -32.55 40.81 14.86
#